data_AF-A0A351M0Z1-F1
#
_entry.id   AF-A0A351M0Z1-F1
#
_cell.length_a   1.000
_cell.length_b   1.000
_cell.length_c   1.000
_cell.angle_alpha   90.00
_cell.angle_beta   90.00
_cell.angle_gamma   90.00
#
_symmetry.space_group_name_H-M   'P 1'
#
loop_
_entity.id
_entity.type
_entity.pdbx_description
1 polymer ?
#
loop_
_entity_poly.entity_id
_entity_poly.type
_entity_poly.pdbx_seq_one_letter_code
_entity_poly.pdbx_strand_id
1 'polypeptide(L)'
;MDAPPPLDLRDPGLLDEALGILDVLIAYDTIALTPNLDLIHDCRDRLESLGATVVLTHDEMGTKANLFATIGPDVAGGVVLSGHSDVVPVDAADWTTPPFSADRRDGRVYGRGTADMKGFISCVLAMAPAFAELDLERPIHVALTFDEEDGFHGAPILLADLVARGVRPAAAIIGEPT
;
A
#
# COMPACT_ATOMS: atom_id res chain seq x y z
N MET A 1 24.82 -2.31 21.84
CA MET A 1 23.43 -2.48 21.38
C MET A 1 23.54 -3.55 20.31
N ASP A 2 23.09 -4.76 20.61
CA ASP A 2 23.21 -5.86 19.66
C ASP A 2 22.35 -5.55 18.43
N ALA A 3 22.83 -5.92 17.24
CA ALA A 3 22.05 -5.79 16.02
C ALA A 3 20.74 -6.58 16.18
N PRO A 4 19.60 -6.04 15.71
CA PRO A 4 18.34 -6.80 15.74
C PRO A 4 18.52 -8.14 15.02
N PRO A 5 17.82 -9.19 15.47
CA PRO A 5 17.89 -10.49 14.81
C PRO A 5 17.52 -10.34 13.33
N PRO A 6 18.15 -11.11 12.44
CA PRO A 6 17.85 -11.02 11.01
C PRO A 6 16.39 -11.35 10.76
N LEU A 7 15.74 -10.55 9.91
CA LEU A 7 14.36 -10.76 9.49
C LEU A 7 14.21 -12.13 8.82
N ASP A 8 13.43 -13.02 9.43
CA ASP A 8 13.05 -14.28 8.81
C ASP A 8 11.81 -14.08 7.93
N LEU A 9 12.02 -13.95 6.62
CA LEU A 9 10.93 -13.84 5.65
C LEU A 9 10.05 -15.08 5.57
N ARG A 10 10.42 -16.18 6.25
CA ARG A 10 9.61 -17.40 6.38
C ARG A 10 8.91 -17.51 7.73
N ASP A 11 8.99 -16.47 8.56
CA ASP A 11 8.26 -16.43 9.83
C ASP A 11 6.75 -16.55 9.54
N PRO A 12 6.08 -17.60 10.06
CA PRO A 12 4.63 -17.73 9.95
C PRO A 12 3.88 -16.51 10.49
N GLY A 13 4.43 -15.81 11.50
CA GLY A 13 3.85 -14.60 12.06
C GLY A 13 3.77 -13.44 11.05
N LEU A 14 4.73 -13.36 10.11
CA LEU A 14 4.71 -12.33 9.06
C LEU A 14 3.59 -12.59 8.05
N LEU A 15 3.35 -13.86 7.70
CA LEU A 15 2.23 -14.24 6.85
C LEU A 15 0.89 -13.92 7.54
N ASP A 16 0.75 -14.26 8.81
CA ASP A 16 -0.46 -13.97 9.58
C ASP A 16 -0.75 -12.47 9.67
N GLU A 17 0.28 -11.63 9.90
CA GLU A 17 0.15 -10.17 9.89
C GLU A 17 -0.26 -9.66 8.50
N ALA A 18 0.40 -10.12 7.42
CA ALA A 18 0.06 -9.70 6.07
C ALA A 18 -1.38 -10.09 5.68
N LEU A 19 -1.85 -11.25 6.12
CA LEU A 19 -3.22 -11.69 5.90
C LEU A 19 -4.21 -10.89 6.78
N GLY A 20 -3.87 -10.56 8.02
CA GLY A 20 -4.68 -9.71 8.88
C GLY A 20 -4.86 -8.30 8.34
N ILE A 21 -3.77 -7.70 7.82
CA ILE A 21 -3.83 -6.41 7.12
C ILE A 21 -4.66 -6.54 5.85
N LEU A 22 -4.50 -7.62 5.08
CA LEU A 22 -5.29 -7.84 3.86
C LEU A 22 -6.79 -7.87 4.14
N ASP A 23 -7.22 -8.53 5.22
CA ASP A 23 -8.63 -8.57 5.63
C ASP A 23 -9.18 -7.15 5.88
N VAL A 24 -8.39 -6.28 6.51
CA VAL A 24 -8.74 -4.87 6.74
C VAL A 24 -8.81 -4.10 5.42
N LEU A 25 -7.80 -4.23 4.56
CA LEU A 25 -7.76 -3.50 3.30
C LEU A 25 -8.92 -3.88 2.36
N ILE A 26 -9.30 -5.16 2.31
CA ILE A 26 -10.44 -5.66 1.51
C ILE A 26 -11.77 -5.10 2.01
N ALA A 27 -11.90 -4.84 3.31
CA ALA A 27 -13.14 -4.32 3.89
C ALA A 27 -13.48 -2.90 3.43
N TYR A 28 -12.50 -2.13 2.96
CA TYR A 28 -12.74 -0.85 2.29
C TYR A 28 -13.18 -1.08 0.84
N ASP A 29 -14.37 -0.65 0.48
CA ASP A 29 -14.96 -0.74 -0.86
C ASP A 29 -14.51 0.42 -1.77
N THR A 30 -13.20 0.63 -1.85
CA THR A 30 -12.52 1.65 -2.67
C THR A 30 -12.64 1.36 -4.17
N ILE A 31 -13.86 1.28 -4.69
CA ILE A 31 -14.12 1.10 -6.12
C ILE A 31 -13.57 2.32 -6.87
N ALA A 32 -12.96 2.10 -8.03
CA ALA A 32 -12.46 3.19 -8.88
C ALA A 32 -13.48 4.34 -9.01
N LEU A 33 -12.97 5.57 -8.98
CA LEU A 33 -13.71 6.84 -8.98
C LEU A 33 -14.45 7.19 -7.67
N THR A 34 -14.49 6.30 -6.69
CA THR A 34 -15.10 6.56 -5.37
C THR A 34 -14.06 7.02 -4.34
N PRO A 35 -14.48 7.65 -3.21
CA PRO A 35 -13.54 8.07 -2.17
C PRO A 35 -12.69 6.92 -1.60
N ASN A 36 -11.40 7.18 -1.37
CA ASN A 36 -10.46 6.21 -0.78
C ASN A 36 -9.83 6.65 0.55
N LEU A 37 -10.30 7.77 1.11
CA LEU A 37 -9.63 8.45 2.23
C LEU A 37 -9.50 7.57 3.48
N ASP A 38 -10.51 6.77 3.83
CA ASP A 38 -10.46 5.96 5.03
C ASP A 38 -9.35 4.89 4.97
N LEU A 39 -9.20 4.21 3.83
CA LEU A 39 -8.09 3.27 3.59
C LEU A 39 -6.74 4.00 3.64
N ILE A 40 -6.64 5.16 2.98
CA ILE A 40 -5.41 5.94 2.94
C ILE A 40 -5.01 6.47 4.31
N HIS A 41 -5.98 6.87 5.14
CA HIS A 41 -5.73 7.32 6.50
C HIS A 41 -5.28 6.17 7.40
N ASP A 42 -5.87 4.98 7.28
CA ASP A 42 -5.39 3.80 8.01
C ASP A 42 -3.94 3.45 7.63
N CYS A 43 -3.62 3.47 6.33
CA CYS A 43 -2.24 3.26 5.85
C CYS A 43 -1.28 4.34 6.35
N ARG A 44 -1.68 5.61 6.32
CA ARG A 44 -0.90 6.74 6.86
C ARG A 44 -0.60 6.51 8.32
N ASP A 45 -1.63 6.29 9.13
CA ASP A 45 -1.50 6.20 10.59
C ASP A 45 -0.60 5.02 10.98
N ARG A 46 -0.73 3.89 10.27
CA ARG A 46 0.17 2.73 10.43
C ARG A 46 1.63 3.09 10.11
N LEU A 47 1.89 3.75 8.98
CA LEU A 47 3.25 4.11 8.57
C LEU A 47 3.87 5.21 9.44
N GLU A 48 3.10 6.24 9.80
CA GLU A 48 3.55 7.32 10.70
C GLU A 48 3.87 6.79 12.11
N SER A 49 3.13 5.79 12.59
CA SER A 49 3.43 5.15 13.89
C SER A 49 4.80 4.47 13.93
N LEU A 50 5.36 4.15 12.77
CA LEU A 50 6.70 3.57 12.58
C LEU A 50 7.77 4.64 12.31
N GLY A 51 7.41 5.92 12.40
CA GLY A 51 8.32 7.03 12.13
C GLY A 51 8.48 7.38 10.65
N ALA A 52 7.67 6.82 9.76
CA ALA A 52 7.68 7.22 8.37
C ALA A 52 7.22 8.68 8.21
N THR A 53 7.85 9.41 7.29
CA THR A 53 7.32 10.72 6.86
C THR A 53 6.29 10.48 5.76
N VAL A 54 5.05 10.91 5.97
CA VAL A 54 3.95 10.67 5.03
C VAL A 54 3.43 11.97 4.43
N VAL A 55 3.14 11.93 3.13
CA VAL A 55 2.55 13.02 2.36
C VAL A 55 1.31 12.49 1.66
N LEU A 56 0.21 13.24 1.76
CA LEU A 56 -1.00 12.98 0.99
C LEU A 56 -1.18 14.03 -0.10
N THR A 57 -1.38 13.59 -1.34
CA THR A 57 -1.75 14.47 -2.46
C THR A 57 -3.17 14.16 -2.89
N HIS A 58 -4.05 15.15 -2.89
CA HIS A 58 -5.48 14.94 -3.09
C HIS A 58 -5.89 15.20 -4.54
N ASP A 59 -7.03 14.64 -4.92
CA ASP A 59 -7.75 15.08 -6.11
C ASP A 59 -8.32 16.50 -5.94
N GLU A 60 -8.87 17.06 -7.02
CA GLU A 60 -9.41 18.43 -7.00
C GLU A 60 -10.54 18.62 -5.98
N MET A 61 -11.30 17.56 -5.71
CA MET A 61 -12.45 17.58 -4.81
C MET A 61 -12.06 17.30 -3.35
N GLY A 62 -10.82 16.86 -3.10
CA GLY A 62 -10.36 16.47 -1.77
C GLY A 62 -11.01 15.18 -1.25
N THR A 63 -11.65 14.39 -2.11
CA THR A 63 -12.36 13.16 -1.73
C THR A 63 -11.53 11.91 -1.98
N LYS A 64 -10.40 12.04 -2.67
CA LYS A 64 -9.41 10.98 -2.88
C LYS A 64 -8.01 11.48 -2.60
N ALA A 65 -7.13 10.58 -2.21
CA ALA A 65 -5.73 10.91 -1.95
C ALA A 65 -4.80 9.80 -2.42
N ASN A 66 -3.67 10.20 -3.00
CA ASN A 66 -2.49 9.35 -3.04
C ASN A 66 -1.75 9.48 -1.70
N LEU A 67 -1.03 8.42 -1.33
CA LEU A 67 -0.12 8.40 -0.20
C LEU A 67 1.31 8.19 -0.70
N PHE A 68 2.23 9.02 -0.22
CA PHE A 68 3.67 8.80 -0.37
C PHE A 68 4.34 8.82 1.00
N ALA A 69 4.81 7.67 1.44
CA ALA A 69 5.54 7.52 2.70
C ALA A 69 7.02 7.26 2.45
N THR A 70 7.87 7.72 3.36
CA THR A 70 9.31 7.46 3.35
C THR A 70 9.75 6.90 4.69
N ILE A 71 10.36 5.72 4.67
CA ILE A 71 11.01 5.05 5.80
C ILE A 71 12.52 5.11 5.60
N GLY A 72 13.26 5.51 6.63
CA GLY A 72 14.72 5.65 6.58
C GLY A 72 15.19 7.10 6.39
N PRO A 73 16.45 7.31 5.99
CA PRO A 73 17.06 8.64 5.95
C PRO A 73 16.48 9.54 4.85
N ASP A 74 16.42 10.83 5.13
CA ASP A 74 16.05 11.88 4.15
C ASP A 74 17.23 12.18 3.21
N VAL A 75 17.49 11.24 2.29
CA VAL A 75 18.51 11.34 1.24
C VAL A 75 17.94 10.87 -0.09
N ALA A 76 18.49 11.38 -1.20
CA ALA A 76 18.05 11.00 -2.54
C ALA A 76 18.25 9.49 -2.83
N GLY A 77 17.49 8.97 -3.80
CA GLY A 77 17.56 7.57 -4.22
C GLY A 77 16.53 6.72 -3.49
N GLY A 78 16.87 5.47 -3.20
CA GLY A 78 15.96 4.52 -2.57
C GLY A 78 15.11 3.74 -3.56
N VAL A 79 14.21 2.91 -3.02
CA VAL A 79 13.29 2.07 -3.81
C VAL A 79 11.87 2.47 -3.46
N VAL A 80 11.03 2.69 -4.47
CA VAL A 80 9.58 2.86 -4.27
C VAL A 80 8.87 1.53 -4.44
N LEU A 81 8.08 1.16 -3.43
CA LEU A 81 7.11 0.07 -3.45
C LEU A 81 5.77 0.71 -3.83
N SER A 82 5.33 0.49 -5.06
CA SER A 82 4.19 1.19 -5.66
C SER A 82 3.00 0.25 -5.80
N GLY A 83 1.83 0.74 -5.40
CA GLY A 83 0.56 0.10 -5.68
C GLY A 83 -0.60 1.06 -5.80
N HIS A 84 -1.77 0.54 -6.15
CA HIS A 84 -3.02 1.30 -6.19
C HIS A 84 -4.01 0.76 -5.15
N SER A 85 -4.76 1.69 -4.57
CA SER A 85 -5.69 1.42 -3.47
C SER A 85 -7.11 1.16 -3.95
N ASP A 86 -7.42 1.54 -5.18
CA ASP A 86 -8.70 1.31 -5.80
C ASP A 86 -8.84 -0.12 -6.32
N VAL A 87 -10.06 -0.46 -6.74
CA VAL A 87 -10.37 -1.76 -7.33
C VAL A 87 -11.44 -1.59 -8.41
N VAL A 88 -11.48 -2.49 -9.39
CA VAL A 88 -12.61 -2.51 -10.34
C VAL A 88 -13.98 -2.74 -9.67
N PRO A 89 -15.06 -2.26 -10.31
CA PRO A 89 -16.44 -2.57 -9.89
C PRO A 89 -16.74 -4.06 -9.74
N VAL A 90 -17.76 -4.36 -8.94
CA VAL A 90 -18.20 -5.72 -8.65
C VAL A 90 -19.72 -5.81 -8.59
N ASP A 91 -20.29 -6.87 -9.15
CA ASP A 91 -21.65 -7.31 -8.88
C ASP A 91 -21.63 -8.40 -7.80
N ALA A 92 -22.27 -8.17 -6.66
CA ALA A 92 -22.32 -9.13 -5.56
C ALA A 92 -23.03 -10.44 -5.94
N ALA A 93 -23.90 -10.42 -6.96
CA ALA A 93 -24.60 -11.62 -7.43
C ALA A 93 -23.66 -12.64 -8.10
N ASP A 94 -22.51 -12.20 -8.62
CA ASP A 94 -21.50 -13.07 -9.23
C ASP A 94 -20.60 -13.75 -8.20
N TRP A 95 -20.75 -13.42 -6.91
CA TRP A 95 -19.84 -13.87 -5.86
C TRP A 95 -20.48 -14.91 -4.93
N THR A 96 -19.69 -15.90 -4.53
CA THR A 96 -20.09 -16.90 -3.52
C THR A 96 -20.05 -16.34 -2.10
N THR A 97 -19.21 -15.33 -1.86
CA THR A 97 -19.04 -14.62 -0.59
C THR A 97 -19.03 -13.12 -0.83
N PRO A 98 -19.40 -12.27 0.15
CA PRO A 98 -19.38 -10.83 -0.04
C PRO A 98 -18.00 -10.35 -0.55
N PRO A 99 -17.93 -9.56 -1.63
CA PRO A 99 -16.66 -9.25 -2.29
C PRO A 99 -15.70 -8.45 -1.42
N PHE A 100 -16.22 -7.60 -0.53
CA PHE A 100 -15.44 -6.80 0.42
C PHE A 100 -15.32 -7.49 1.80
N SER A 101 -15.27 -8.81 1.79
CA SER A 101 -14.96 -9.62 2.97
C SER A 101 -14.03 -10.75 2.54
N ALA A 102 -12.88 -10.85 3.21
CA ALA A 102 -11.92 -11.90 2.93
C ALA A 102 -12.48 -13.28 3.33
N ASP A 103 -12.66 -14.16 2.35
CA ASP A 103 -13.01 -15.57 2.55
C ASP A 103 -11.77 -16.44 2.35
N ARG A 104 -11.30 -17.10 3.40
CA ARG A 104 -10.12 -17.96 3.37
C ARG A 104 -10.55 -19.42 3.21
N ARG A 105 -10.26 -20.02 2.07
CA ARG A 105 -10.56 -21.45 1.81
C ARG A 105 -9.54 -22.08 0.86
N ASP A 106 -9.24 -23.35 1.09
CA ASP A 106 -8.35 -24.16 0.24
C ASP A 106 -6.98 -23.50 -0.03
N GLY A 107 -6.41 -22.83 0.99
CA GLY A 107 -5.12 -22.14 0.90
C GLY A 107 -5.14 -20.86 0.04
N ARG A 108 -6.33 -20.31 -0.23
CA ARG A 108 -6.55 -19.09 -1.01
C ARG A 108 -7.36 -18.07 -0.21
N VAL A 109 -7.19 -16.81 -0.54
CA VAL A 109 -8.01 -15.70 -0.04
C VAL A 109 -8.88 -15.20 -1.19
N TYR A 110 -10.18 -15.17 -1.00
CA TYR A 110 -11.16 -14.67 -1.95
C TYR A 110 -11.71 -13.35 -1.44
N GLY A 111 -11.67 -12.33 -2.28
CA GLY A 111 -12.11 -10.97 -1.98
C GLY A 111 -11.68 -10.03 -3.09
N ARG A 112 -12.48 -8.99 -3.37
CA ARG A 112 -12.13 -7.94 -4.32
C ARG A 112 -10.92 -7.18 -3.78
N GLY A 113 -9.89 -7.01 -4.62
CA GLY A 113 -8.63 -6.40 -4.22
C GLY A 113 -7.55 -7.39 -3.79
N THR A 114 -7.88 -8.66 -3.53
CA THR A 114 -6.91 -9.65 -2.99
C THR A 114 -5.64 -9.78 -3.85
N ALA A 115 -5.80 -10.09 -5.14
CA ALA A 115 -4.70 -10.21 -6.08
C ALA A 115 -4.30 -8.85 -6.68
N ASP A 116 -5.28 -8.01 -6.97
CA ASP A 116 -5.13 -6.74 -7.68
C ASP A 116 -5.74 -5.58 -6.87
N MET A 117 -4.93 -4.82 -6.12
CA MET A 117 -3.57 -5.21 -5.70
C MET A 117 -3.31 -5.02 -4.20
N LYS A 118 -4.38 -5.04 -3.40
CA LYS A 118 -4.33 -4.89 -1.93
C LYS A 118 -3.50 -5.98 -1.24
N GLY A 119 -3.36 -7.16 -1.85
CA GLY A 119 -2.45 -8.21 -1.35
C GLY A 119 -0.98 -7.81 -1.38
N PHE A 120 -0.53 -7.05 -2.38
CA PHE A 120 0.82 -6.48 -2.37
C PHE A 120 0.95 -5.41 -1.29
N ILE A 121 -0.04 -4.50 -1.20
CA ILE A 121 -0.05 -3.44 -0.18
C ILE A 121 0.03 -4.04 1.23
N SER A 122 -0.72 -5.12 1.50
CA SER A 122 -0.68 -5.77 2.80
C SER A 122 0.68 -6.36 3.13
N CYS A 123 1.36 -6.98 2.15
CA CYS A 123 2.73 -7.46 2.32
C CYS A 123 3.71 -6.32 2.63
N VAL A 124 3.59 -5.18 1.93
CA VAL A 124 4.42 -4.00 2.17
C VAL A 124 4.21 -3.45 3.57
N LEU A 125 2.95 -3.31 4.01
CA LEU A 125 2.62 -2.81 5.34
C LEU A 125 3.05 -3.77 6.45
N ALA A 126 2.95 -5.09 6.24
CA ALA A 126 3.45 -6.09 7.19
C ALA A 126 4.97 -6.04 7.35
N MET A 127 5.69 -5.69 6.28
CA MET A 127 7.15 -5.53 6.26
C MET A 127 7.62 -4.16 6.78
N ALA A 128 6.75 -3.16 6.83
CA ALA A 128 7.12 -1.79 7.23
C ALA A 128 7.79 -1.70 8.62
N PRO A 129 7.35 -2.44 9.66
CA PRO A 129 8.05 -2.45 10.95
C PRO A 129 9.49 -2.93 10.82
N ALA A 130 9.73 -3.99 10.05
CA ALA A 130 11.08 -4.49 9.81
C ALA A 130 11.93 -3.45 9.06
N PHE A 131 11.37 -2.75 8.07
CA PHE A 131 12.08 -1.65 7.39
C PHE A 131 12.47 -0.51 8.33
N ALA A 132 11.61 -0.18 9.30
CA ALA A 132 11.87 0.88 10.28
C ALA A 132 12.99 0.52 11.28
N GLU A 133 13.22 -0.77 11.52
CA GLU A 133 14.30 -1.26 12.40
C GLU A 133 15.67 -1.38 11.70
N LEU A 134 15.69 -1.35 10.37
CA LEU A 134 16.92 -1.44 9.60
C LEU A 134 17.71 -0.12 9.63
N ASP A 135 19.04 -0.23 9.73
CA ASP A 135 19.96 0.88 9.50
C ASP A 135 20.10 1.13 7.99
N LEU A 136 19.08 1.76 7.40
CA LEU A 136 18.98 1.98 5.97
C LEU A 136 19.93 3.09 5.50
N GLU A 137 20.80 2.80 4.52
CA GLU A 137 21.62 3.83 3.84
C GLU A 137 20.81 4.65 2.81
N ARG A 138 19.67 4.12 2.35
CA ARG A 138 18.77 4.73 1.38
C ARG A 138 17.32 4.49 1.79
N PRO A 139 16.42 5.44 1.52
CA PRO A 139 15.03 5.30 1.93
C PRO A 139 14.31 4.18 1.19
N ILE A 140 13.29 3.63 1.84
CA ILE A 140 12.22 2.86 1.20
C ILE A 140 11.01 3.78 1.14
N HIS A 141 10.44 3.93 -0.05
CA HIS A 141 9.23 4.71 -0.26
C HIS A 141 8.04 3.77 -0.46
N VAL A 142 6.88 4.15 0.07
CA VAL A 142 5.60 3.48 -0.22
C VAL A 142 4.73 4.49 -0.97
N ALA A 143 4.31 4.14 -2.18
CA ALA A 143 3.43 4.96 -3.00
C ALA A 143 2.11 4.21 -3.24
N LEU A 144 1.00 4.78 -2.75
CA LEU A 144 -0.34 4.26 -2.99
C LEU A 144 -1.14 5.27 -3.79
N THR A 145 -1.57 4.91 -4.99
CA THR A 145 -2.39 5.78 -5.86
C THR A 145 -3.87 5.44 -5.81
N PHE A 146 -4.69 6.37 -6.29
CA PHE A 146 -6.11 6.15 -6.56
C PHE A 146 -6.40 6.18 -8.06
N ASP A 147 -7.53 5.58 -8.44
CA ASP A 147 -8.07 5.50 -9.79
C ASP A 147 -7.03 5.02 -10.82
N GLU A 148 -6.25 3.99 -10.49
CA GLU A 148 -5.42 3.28 -11.47
C GLU A 148 -6.30 2.52 -12.46
N GLU A 149 -7.31 1.82 -11.91
CA GLU A 149 -8.21 0.91 -12.62
C GLU A 149 -9.14 1.63 -13.61
N ASP A 150 -9.28 2.96 -13.43
CA ASP A 150 -9.98 3.86 -14.36
C ASP A 150 -9.05 4.99 -14.81
N GLY A 151 -8.03 4.66 -15.58
CA GLY A 151 -7.30 5.65 -16.37
C GLY A 151 -6.17 6.40 -15.66
N PHE A 152 -5.65 5.86 -14.55
CA PHE A 152 -4.48 6.38 -13.84
C PHE A 152 -4.63 7.82 -13.32
N HIS A 153 -5.78 8.22 -12.78
CA HIS A 153 -5.98 9.64 -12.42
C HIS A 153 -5.07 10.11 -11.27
N GLY A 154 -4.78 9.24 -10.29
CA GLY A 154 -3.96 9.59 -9.13
C GLY A 154 -2.46 9.71 -9.45
N ALA A 155 -1.92 8.84 -10.30
CA ALA A 155 -0.48 8.74 -10.53
C ALA A 155 0.17 10.04 -11.10
N PRO A 156 -0.40 10.75 -12.08
CA PRO A 156 0.10 12.03 -12.56
C PRO A 156 0.14 13.11 -11.47
N ILE A 157 -0.84 13.13 -10.58
CA ILE A 157 -0.92 14.09 -9.46
C ILE A 157 0.23 13.83 -8.48
N LEU A 158 0.42 12.57 -8.10
CA LEU A 158 1.53 12.18 -7.23
C LEU A 158 2.89 12.52 -7.88
N LEU A 159 3.07 12.17 -9.15
CA LEU A 159 4.33 12.44 -9.87
C LEU A 159 4.65 13.94 -9.93
N ALA A 160 3.64 14.80 -10.15
CA ALA A 160 3.83 16.25 -10.13
C ALA A 160 4.31 16.76 -8.76
N ASP A 161 3.73 16.26 -7.67
CA ASP A 161 4.17 16.59 -6.31
C ASP A 161 5.60 16.10 -6.02
N LEU A 162 5.94 14.85 -6.38
CA LEU A 162 7.28 14.31 -6.19
C LEU A 162 8.34 15.11 -6.96
N VAL A 163 8.04 15.49 -8.20
CA VAL A 163 8.92 16.36 -9.00
C VAL A 163 9.09 17.72 -8.34
N ALA A 164 8.01 18.34 -7.86
CA ALA A 164 8.06 19.63 -7.19
C ALA A 164 8.90 19.59 -5.89
N ARG A 165 8.85 18.47 -5.17
CA ARG A 165 9.66 18.23 -3.95
C ARG A 165 11.09 17.78 -4.24
N GLY A 166 11.42 17.48 -5.49
CA GLY A 166 12.74 16.98 -5.88
C GLY A 166 13.01 15.54 -5.43
N VAL A 167 11.97 14.76 -5.12
CA VAL A 167 12.09 13.34 -4.74
C VAL A 167 12.44 12.52 -5.97
N ARG A 168 13.49 11.69 -5.87
CA ARG A 168 14.03 10.89 -6.98
C ARG A 168 14.40 9.48 -6.53
N PRO A 169 13.43 8.54 -6.50
CA PRO A 169 13.72 7.13 -6.24
C PRO A 169 14.67 6.57 -7.30
N ALA A 170 15.54 5.64 -6.93
CA ALA A 170 16.49 5.01 -7.84
C ALA A 170 15.88 3.81 -8.60
N ALA A 171 14.87 3.17 -8.02
CA ALA A 171 14.15 2.06 -8.61
C ALA A 171 12.69 2.03 -8.12
N ALA A 172 11.84 1.34 -8.86
CA ALA A 172 10.46 1.08 -8.50
C ALA A 172 10.15 -0.42 -8.59
N ILE A 173 9.42 -0.93 -7.60
CA ILE A 173 8.78 -2.24 -7.62
C ILE A 173 7.28 -1.97 -7.70
N ILE A 174 6.66 -2.38 -8.80
CA ILE A 174 5.22 -2.24 -9.02
C ILE A 174 4.58 -3.57 -8.62
N GLY A 175 3.60 -3.51 -7.71
CA GLY A 175 3.03 -4.70 -7.08
C GLY A 175 1.90 -5.38 -7.85
N GLU A 176 1.68 -5.04 -9.11
CA GLU A 176 0.69 -5.69 -9.97
C GLU A 176 0.93 -7.22 -10.04
N PRO A 177 -0.12 -8.05 -10.17
CA PRO A 177 0.04 -9.48 -10.35
C PRO A 177 0.74 -9.78 -11.70
N THR A 178 1.73 -10.68 -11.67
CA THR A 178 2.59 -11.04 -12.84
C THR A 178 2.64 -12.54 -13.11
#